data_AF-A0A1G9S0N4-F1
#
_entry.id   AF-A0A1G9S0N4-F1
#
_cell.length_a   1.000
_cell.length_b   1.000
_cell.length_c   1.000
_cell.angle_alpha   90.00
_cell.angle_beta   90.00
_cell.angle_gamma   90.00
#
_symmetry.space_group_name_H-M   'P 1'
#
loop_
_entity.id
_entity.type
_entity.pdbx_description
1 polymer ?
#
loop_
_entity_poly.entity_id
_entity_poly.type
_entity_poly.pdbx_seq_one_letter_code
_entity_poly.pdbx_strand_id
1 'polypeptide(L)'
;MKTSIIVQNLRCRECAKTIIAKLSELPTISNLAVDVELARVSFVYENFNDALVVKEKLREMGYPSIHYKSSIPNKTFSFEGGGAVLKLLKT
;
A
#
# COMPACT_ATOMS: atom_id res chain seq x y z
N MET A 1 -2.09 -1.29 18.56
CA MET A 1 -2.62 -2.46 17.82
C MET A 1 -1.58 -2.93 16.81
N LYS A 2 -1.41 -4.24 16.60
CA LYS A 2 -0.43 -4.79 15.62
C LYS A 2 -1.14 -5.19 14.34
N THR A 3 -0.61 -4.78 13.19
CA THR A 3 -1.10 -5.22 11.86
C THR A 3 0.04 -5.59 10.94
N SER A 4 -0.31 -6.14 9.78
CA SER A 4 0.62 -6.47 8.73
C SER A 4 -0.02 -6.21 7.38
N ILE A 5 0.70 -5.49 6.51
CA ILE A 5 0.28 -5.16 5.17
C ILE A 5 1.19 -5.92 4.21
N ILE A 6 0.59 -6.74 3.36
CA ILE A 6 1.30 -7.36 2.25
C ILE A 6 1.35 -6.34 1.11
N VAL A 7 2.54 -6.14 0.55
CA VAL A 7 2.82 -5.12 -0.46
C VAL A 7 3.34 -5.76 -1.75
N GLN A 8 3.14 -5.07 -2.87
CA GLN A 8 3.71 -5.48 -4.15
C GLN A 8 5.12 -4.90 -4.33
N ASN A 9 5.86 -5.44 -5.30
CA ASN A 9 7.18 -4.95 -5.74
C ASN A 9 8.31 -4.96 -4.70
N LEU A 10 8.09 -5.55 -3.52
CA LEU A 10 9.13 -5.72 -2.51
C LEU A 10 9.97 -6.97 -2.80
N ARG A 11 11.00 -6.83 -3.66
CA ARG A 11 11.92 -7.93 -4.04
C ARG A 11 13.37 -7.73 -3.59
N CYS A 12 13.69 -6.58 -3.01
CA CYS A 12 15.05 -6.23 -2.65
C CYS A 12 15.17 -5.96 -1.14
N ARG A 13 16.21 -6.53 -0.51
CA ARG A 13 16.52 -6.29 0.91
C ARG A 13 16.95 -4.86 1.20
N GLU A 14 17.56 -4.18 0.23
CA GLU A 14 17.93 -2.77 0.38
C GLU A 14 16.68 -1.88 0.41
N CYS A 15 15.70 -2.15 -0.46
CA CYS A 15 14.39 -1.50 -0.44
C CYS A 15 13.68 -1.64 0.91
N ALA A 16 13.80 -2.80 1.55
CA ALA A 16 13.23 -3.02 2.89
C ALA A 16 13.84 -2.07 3.94
N LYS A 17 15.15 -1.82 3.91
CA LYS A 17 15.80 -0.84 4.80
C LYS A 17 15.25 0.57 4.58
N THR A 18 15.04 0.97 3.32
CA THR A 18 14.46 2.28 3.00
C THR A 18 13.03 2.41 3.53
N ILE A 19 12.21 1.37 3.38
CA ILE A 19 10.84 1.35 3.93
C ILE A 19 10.89 1.50 5.45
N ILE A 20 11.73 0.74 6.14
CA ILE A 20 11.88 0.84 7.61
C ILE A 20 12.31 2.25 8.00
N ALA A 21 13.32 2.82 7.34
CA ALA A 21 13.80 4.17 7.64
C ALA A 21 12.69 5.21 7.46
N LYS A 22 11.94 5.15 6.34
CA LYS A 22 10.85 6.08 6.03
C LYS A 22 9.66 5.95 6.97
N LEU A 23 9.28 4.72 7.32
CA LEU A 23 8.18 4.48 8.25
C LEU A 23 8.58 4.76 9.70
N SER A 24 9.86 4.62 10.05
CA SER A 24 10.35 4.96 11.40
C SER A 24 10.37 6.47 11.67
N GLU A 25 10.22 7.31 10.65
CA GLU A 25 9.99 8.75 10.82
C GLU A 25 8.59 9.07 11.37
N LEU A 26 7.65 8.12 11.33
CA LEU A 26 6.30 8.28 11.86
C LEU A 26 6.29 7.96 13.37
N PRO A 27 6.05 8.95 14.25
CA PRO A 27 6.08 8.73 15.70
C PRO A 27 4.88 7.90 16.21
N THR A 28 3.82 7.78 15.41
CA THR A 28 2.57 7.09 15.78
C THR A 28 2.59 5.59 15.53
N ILE A 29 3.72 5.05 15.04
CA ILE A 29 3.93 3.63 14.82
C ILE A 29 5.22 3.15 15.48
N SER A 30 5.27 1.85 15.76
CA SER A 30 6.39 1.23 16.47
C SER A 30 6.53 -0.23 16.06
N ASN A 31 7.65 -0.85 16.44
CA ASN A 31 7.90 -2.27 16.21
C ASN A 31 7.77 -2.68 14.73
N LEU A 32 8.37 -1.87 13.86
CA LEU A 32 8.40 -2.06 12.41
C LEU A 32 9.24 -3.28 12.03
N ALA A 33 8.69 -4.17 11.22
CA ALA A 33 9.37 -5.33 10.67
C ALA A 33 8.98 -5.52 9.20
N VAL A 34 9.96 -5.64 8.32
CA VAL A 34 9.75 -5.86 6.89
C VAL A 34 10.28 -7.22 6.51
N ASP A 35 9.41 -8.05 5.95
CA ASP A 35 9.70 -9.40 5.49
C ASP A 35 9.69 -9.40 3.96
N VAL A 36 10.86 -9.58 3.35
CA VAL A 36 11.02 -9.53 1.89
C VAL A 36 10.56 -10.84 1.25
N GLU A 37 10.69 -11.96 1.95
CA GLU A 37 10.28 -13.28 1.44
C GLU A 37 8.76 -13.35 1.29
N LEU A 38 8.03 -12.80 2.26
CA LEU A 38 6.57 -12.72 2.26
C LEU A 38 6.03 -11.39 1.70
N ALA A 39 6.92 -10.49 1.26
CA ALA A 39 6.59 -9.13 0.86
C ALA A 39 5.63 -8.42 1.84
N ARG A 40 5.93 -8.51 3.15
CA ARG A 40 5.02 -8.14 4.24
C ARG A 40 5.65 -7.12 5.18
N VAL A 41 4.93 -6.03 5.44
CA VAL A 41 5.32 -4.97 6.38
C VAL A 41 4.45 -5.07 7.62
N SER A 42 5.05 -5.38 8.77
CA SER A 42 4.38 -5.47 10.07
C SER A 42 4.73 -4.26 10.93
N PHE A 43 3.74 -3.73 11.64
CA PHE A 43 3.94 -2.60 12.54
C PHE A 43 2.86 -2.56 13.61
N VAL A 44 3.17 -1.85 14.69
CA VAL A 44 2.24 -1.48 15.73
C VAL A 44 1.85 -0.03 15.51
N TYR A 45 0.57 0.29 15.65
CA TYR A 45 0.01 1.63 15.50
C TYR A 45 -0.94 1.94 16.65
N GLU A 46 -1.16 3.22 16.92
CA GLU A 46 -2.07 3.67 17.98
C GLU A 46 -3.51 3.78 17.49
N ASN A 47 -3.75 4.47 16.37
CA ASN A 47 -5.07 4.71 15.79
C ASN A 47 -5.22 4.07 14.40
N PHE A 48 -6.44 3.70 14.03
CA PHE A 48 -6.72 3.16 12.68
C PHE A 48 -6.29 4.12 11.55
N ASN A 49 -6.34 5.43 11.80
CA ASN A 49 -5.82 6.44 10.86
C ASN A 49 -4.32 6.28 10.61
N ASP A 50 -3.51 5.91 11.60
CA ASP A 50 -2.06 5.70 11.44
C ASP A 50 -1.78 4.52 10.50
N ALA A 51 -2.57 3.44 10.60
CA ALA A 51 -2.47 2.33 9.67
C ALA A 51 -2.82 2.74 8.23
N LEU A 52 -3.76 3.68 8.06
CA LEU A 52 -4.10 4.24 6.77
C LEU A 52 -2.96 5.13 6.22
N VAL A 53 -2.34 5.95 7.06
CA VAL A 53 -1.17 6.78 6.69
C VAL A 53 -0.01 5.90 6.24
N VAL A 54 0.30 4.81 6.97
CA VAL A 54 1.35 3.86 6.57
C VAL A 54 1.05 3.24 5.21
N LYS A 55 -0.20 2.82 4.98
CA LYS A 55 -0.62 2.26 3.69
C LYS A 55 -0.45 3.25 2.54
N GLU A 56 -0.85 4.51 2.74
CA GLU A 56 -0.68 5.55 1.73
C GLU A 56 0.81 5.83 1.48
N LYS A 57 1.63 5.89 2.54
CA LYS A 57 3.09 6.10 2.42
C LYS A 57 3.77 4.99 1.64
N LEU A 58 3.39 3.73 1.90
CA LEU A 58 3.84 2.57 1.15
C LEU A 58 3.47 2.69 -0.34
N ARG A 59 2.24 3.15 -0.66
CA ARG A 59 1.82 3.41 -2.04
C ARG A 59 2.65 4.50 -2.71
N GLU A 60 2.88 5.63 -2.03
CA GLU A 60 3.69 6.74 -2.54
C GLU A 60 5.14 6.32 -2.85
N MET A 61 5.70 5.40 -2.06
CA MET A 61 7.04 4.84 -2.28
C MET A 61 7.11 3.75 -3.36
N GLY A 62 5.98 3.39 -3.98
CA GLY A 62 5.93 2.34 -5.02
C GLY A 62 5.71 0.92 -4.49
N TYR A 63 5.29 0.76 -3.23
CA TYR A 63 4.93 -0.50 -2.58
C TYR A 63 3.43 -0.56 -2.24
N PRO A 64 2.53 -0.52 -3.24
CA PRO A 64 1.09 -0.56 -2.98
C PRO A 64 0.71 -1.87 -2.28
N SER A 65 -0.21 -1.78 -1.31
CA SER A 65 -0.77 -2.96 -0.64
C SER A 65 -1.47 -3.88 -1.65
N ILE A 66 -1.33 -5.20 -1.52
CA ILE A 66 -2.19 -6.11 -2.28
C ILE A 66 -3.64 -5.91 -1.82
N HIS A 67 -4.48 -5.43 -2.72
CA HIS A 67 -5.91 -5.45 -2.49
C HIS A 67 -6.33 -6.92 -2.62
N TYR A 68 -6.77 -7.56 -1.54
CA TYR A 68 -7.48 -8.83 -1.66
C TYR A 68 -8.81 -8.53 -2.36
N LYS A 69 -8.76 -8.45 -3.69
CA LYS A 69 -9.92 -8.32 -4.55
C LYS A 69 -10.61 -9.69 -4.47
N SER A 70 -11.57 -9.86 -3.57
CA SER A 70 -12.54 -10.94 -3.74
C SER A 70 -13.12 -10.76 -5.14
N SER A 71 -12.98 -11.79 -5.96
CA SER A 71 -13.46 -11.90 -7.34
C SER A 71 -14.62 -10.97 -7.70
N ILE A 72 -14.30 -9.77 -8.19
CA ILE A 72 -15.14 -9.00 -9.11
C ILE A 72 -14.18 -8.30 -10.09
N PRO A 73 -13.99 -8.83 -11.30
CA PRO A 73 -13.35 -8.09 -12.38
C PRO A 73 -14.31 -7.00 -12.89
N ASN A 74 -14.57 -5.96 -12.09
CA ASN A 74 -15.01 -4.69 -12.67
C ASN A 74 -13.77 -3.91 -13.12
N LYS A 75 -13.50 -4.11 -14.40
CA LYS A 75 -13.05 -3.16 -15.42
C LYS A 75 -12.65 -1.74 -14.96
N THR A 76 -11.48 -1.36 -15.48
CA THR A 76 -10.95 0.00 -15.71
C THR A 76 -10.05 0.58 -14.62
N PHE A 77 -8.76 0.35 -14.87
CA PHE A 77 -7.67 1.27 -14.59
C PHE A 77 -7.93 2.57 -15.37
N SER A 78 -7.94 3.73 -14.71
CA SER A 78 -7.65 5.02 -15.38
C SER A 78 -6.94 5.92 -14.38
N PHE A 79 -5.66 6.12 -14.62
CA PHE A 79 -4.85 7.21 -14.09
C PHE A 79 -5.00 8.43 -15.03
N GLU A 80 -4.94 9.61 -14.41
CA GLU A 80 -4.72 10.96 -14.98
C GLU A 80 -5.78 11.60 -15.89
N GLY A 81 -6.33 12.72 -15.37
CA GLY A 81 -6.43 13.95 -16.13
C GLY A 81 -7.59 14.10 -17.12
N GLY A 82 -8.65 14.77 -16.67
CA GLY A 82 -9.48 15.63 -17.53
C GLY A 82 -10.54 14.95 -18.40
N GLY A 83 -11.74 15.52 -18.36
CA GLY A 83 -12.69 15.44 -19.48
C GLY A 83 -13.71 14.32 -19.40
N ALA A 84 -14.97 14.72 -19.40
CA ALA A 84 -16.12 13.87 -19.64
C ALA A 84 -15.97 13.03 -20.92
N VAL A 85 -16.59 11.84 -20.94
CA VAL A 85 -17.74 11.55 -21.79
C VAL A 85 -18.13 10.09 -21.55
N LEU A 86 -19.30 9.96 -20.94
CA LEU A 86 -20.08 8.74 -20.86
C LEU A 86 -20.53 8.37 -22.28
N LYS A 87 -19.76 7.55 -22.99
CA LYS A 87 -20.17 6.97 -24.27
C LYS A 87 -20.83 5.63 -24.00
N LEU A 88 -22.14 5.69 -23.76
CA LEU A 88 -23.00 4.51 -23.67
C LEU A 88 -23.18 3.89 -25.07
N LEU A 89 -22.81 2.61 -25.11
CA LEU A 89 -23.27 1.50 -25.94
C LEU A 89 -23.75 1.77 -27.38
N LYS A 90 -23.01 1.15 -28.30
CA LYS A 90 -23.55 0.52 -29.51
C LYS A 90 -24.74 -0.39 -29.14
N THR A 91 -25.87 -0.18 -29.78
CA THR A 91 -26.63 -1.23 -30.49
C THR A 91 -27.26 -0.57 -31.70
#